data_AF-B2JM72-F1
#
_entry.id   AF-B2JM72-F1
#
_cell.length_a   1.000
_cell.length_b   1.000
_cell.length_c   1.000
_cell.angle_alpha   90.00
_cell.angle_beta   90.00
_cell.angle_gamma   90.00
#
_symmetry.space_group_name_H-M   'P 1'
#
loop_
_entity.id
_entity.type
_entity.pdbx_description
1 polymer ?
#
loop_
_entity_poly.entity_id
_entity_poly.type
_entity_poly.pdbx_seq_one_letter_code
_entity_poly.pdbx_strand_id
1 'polypeptide(L)'
;MIRYSRAFFELQWQFAERVAVISGMPREQALMHYTNFYIRFGLGRQFDANHDVWRIYIDGLSNAADPVDWSGRFYLARPDVPPPSLIAAFGCFSYSNAGNDAIRLHFANTDSRDCSPLSRERIGERRGELRTLFDHVDYTRQTQPAIKRVLGASWLYNLPAYRSLFPSSYIETARELSSRFQNMPLWGQFLDRHGNVRPDMRARFLERLARQTSLHELAQCFPWRALAVDASIALFDGFYRAH
;
A
#
# COMPACT_ATOMS: atom_id res chain seq x y z
N MET A 1 -0.04 15.81 -0.02
CA MET A 1 0.14 14.38 0.36
C MET A 1 -0.71 14.11 1.59
N ILE A 2 -1.35 12.95 1.71
CA ILE A 2 -2.16 12.60 2.89
C ILE A 2 -1.22 12.35 4.09
N ARG A 3 -1.46 13.03 5.21
CA ARG A 3 -0.78 12.79 6.48
C ARG A 3 -1.58 11.75 7.26
N TYR A 4 -0.91 10.75 7.84
CA TYR A 4 -1.58 9.70 8.61
C TYR A 4 -1.75 10.10 10.08
N SER A 5 -2.90 9.74 10.66
CA SER A 5 -3.22 10.06 12.05
C SER A 5 -2.40 9.22 13.05
N ARG A 6 -2.29 9.71 14.30
CA ARG A 6 -1.67 8.96 15.42
C ARG A 6 -2.25 7.54 15.56
N ALA A 7 -3.56 7.39 15.39
CA ALA A 7 -4.23 6.09 15.47
C ALA A 7 -3.71 5.07 14.45
N PHE A 8 -3.18 5.51 13.30
CA PHE A 8 -2.58 4.63 12.31
C PHE A 8 -1.25 4.04 12.78
N PHE A 9 -0.45 4.83 13.50
CA PHE A 9 0.77 4.36 14.14
C PHE A 9 0.45 3.47 15.34
N GLU A 10 -0.56 3.83 16.13
CA GLU A 10 -1.02 3.01 17.25
C GLU A 10 -1.43 1.60 16.82
N LEU A 11 -2.18 1.49 15.72
CA LEU A 11 -2.65 0.20 15.19
C LEU A 11 -1.46 -0.71 14.81
N GLN A 12 -0.47 -0.15 14.12
CA GLN A 12 0.73 -0.87 13.70
C GLN A 12 1.64 -1.21 14.89
N TRP A 13 1.72 -0.31 15.88
CA TRP A 13 2.43 -0.57 17.13
C TRP A 13 1.85 -1.76 17.87
N GLN A 14 0.53 -1.78 18.07
CA GLN A 14 -0.17 -2.90 18.74
C GLN A 14 0.04 -4.22 18.01
N PHE A 15 0.06 -4.19 16.68
CA PHE A 15 0.41 -5.36 15.86
C PHE A 15 1.84 -5.83 16.11
N ALA A 16 2.83 -4.93 16.05
CA ALA A 16 4.23 -5.27 16.31
C ALA A 16 4.47 -5.79 17.74
N GLU A 17 3.80 -5.21 18.75
CA GLU A 17 3.87 -5.71 20.13
C GLU A 17 3.36 -7.15 20.23
N ARG A 18 2.21 -7.44 19.60
CA ARG A 18 1.69 -8.80 19.60
C ARG A 18 2.67 -9.76 18.90
N VAL A 19 3.26 -9.35 17.78
CA VAL A 19 4.29 -10.14 17.08
C VAL A 19 5.49 -10.42 17.98
N ALA A 20 6.02 -9.40 18.65
CA ALA A 20 7.14 -9.55 19.58
C ALA A 20 6.81 -10.57 20.69
N VAL A 21 5.62 -10.46 21.29
CA VAL A 21 5.17 -11.38 22.34
C VAL A 21 5.06 -12.83 21.85
N ILE A 22 4.40 -13.08 20.72
CA ILE A 22 4.17 -14.47 20.26
C ILE A 22 5.41 -15.15 19.67
N SER A 23 6.40 -14.36 19.23
CA SER A 23 7.61 -14.89 18.60
C SER A 23 8.86 -14.82 19.49
N GLY A 24 8.83 -14.05 20.58
CA GLY A 24 10.01 -13.70 21.36
C GLY A 24 10.97 -12.73 20.64
N MET A 25 10.59 -12.19 19.48
CA MET A 25 11.40 -11.26 18.71
C MET A 25 11.58 -9.92 19.44
N PRO A 26 12.76 -9.28 19.37
CA PRO A 26 12.93 -7.91 19.84
C PRO A 26 11.94 -6.95 19.18
N ARG A 27 11.35 -6.05 19.97
CA ARG A 27 10.36 -5.06 19.52
C ARG A 27 10.84 -4.28 18.29
N GLU A 28 12.11 -3.87 18.26
CA GLU A 28 12.71 -3.14 17.15
C GLU A 28 12.62 -3.90 15.81
N GLN A 29 12.84 -5.22 15.85
CA GLN A 29 12.74 -6.09 14.68
C GLN A 29 11.28 -6.29 14.29
N ALA A 30 10.39 -6.44 15.27
CA ALA A 30 8.96 -6.52 15.02
C ALA A 30 8.44 -5.24 14.33
N LEU A 31 8.85 -4.06 14.81
CA LEU A 31 8.49 -2.78 14.19
C LEU A 31 9.03 -2.68 12.75
N MET A 32 10.27 -3.09 12.50
CA MET A 32 10.86 -3.04 11.15
C MET A 32 10.18 -3.99 10.16
N HIS A 33 9.91 -5.23 10.57
CA HIS A 33 9.46 -6.29 9.67
C HIS A 33 7.94 -6.44 9.60
N TYR A 34 7.22 -5.96 10.61
CA TYR A 34 5.78 -6.14 10.73
C TYR A 34 4.98 -4.84 10.68
N THR A 35 5.60 -3.71 10.38
CA THR A 35 4.90 -2.42 10.17
C THR A 35 5.41 -1.69 8.95
N ASN A 36 4.69 -0.67 8.49
CA ASN A 36 5.13 0.20 7.40
C ASN A 36 6.05 1.36 7.86
N PHE A 37 6.49 1.39 9.13
CA PHE A 37 7.18 2.55 9.69
C PHE A 37 8.45 2.93 8.92
N TYR A 38 9.32 1.97 8.63
CA TYR A 38 10.56 2.20 7.88
C TYR A 38 10.31 2.91 6.54
N ILE A 39 9.29 2.48 5.80
CA ILE A 39 8.88 3.12 4.54
C ILE A 39 8.27 4.50 4.80
N ARG A 40 7.38 4.64 5.80
CA ARG A 40 6.76 5.94 6.13
C ARG A 40 7.76 6.99 6.60
N PHE A 41 8.88 6.56 7.17
CA PHE A 41 9.96 7.45 7.56
C PHE A 41 10.87 7.86 6.40
N GLY A 42 10.59 7.38 5.19
CA GLY A 42 11.30 7.75 3.97
C GLY A 42 12.63 7.02 3.78
N LEU A 43 12.83 5.87 4.41
CA LEU A 43 14.14 5.19 4.47
C LEU A 43 14.36 4.20 3.31
N GLY A 44 13.51 4.25 2.30
CA GLY A 44 13.54 3.33 1.16
C GLY A 44 12.95 1.96 1.48
N ARG A 45 13.47 0.92 0.82
CA ARG A 45 12.92 -0.46 0.85
C ARG A 45 13.97 -1.53 1.20
N GLN A 46 15.14 -1.12 1.67
CA GLN A 46 16.20 -2.06 2.05
C GLN A 46 16.01 -2.65 3.45
N PHE A 47 15.25 -1.96 4.32
CA PHE A 47 15.00 -2.38 5.71
C PHE A 47 16.30 -2.68 6.47
N ASP A 48 17.21 -1.70 6.46
CA ASP A 48 18.50 -1.80 7.13
C ASP A 48 18.37 -1.39 8.59
N ALA A 49 18.58 -2.34 9.51
CA ALA A 49 18.55 -2.11 10.95
C ALA A 49 19.62 -1.11 11.43
N ASN A 50 20.71 -0.97 10.68
CA ASN A 50 21.79 -0.04 11.01
C ASN A 50 21.62 1.34 10.38
N HIS A 51 20.58 1.56 9.58
CA HIS A 51 20.32 2.85 8.95
C HIS A 51 20.24 3.95 10.01
N ASP A 52 21.04 5.01 9.89
CA ASP A 52 21.20 6.05 10.93
C ASP A 52 19.86 6.62 11.40
N VAL A 53 18.98 6.99 10.46
CA VAL A 53 17.65 7.52 10.81
C VAL A 53 16.77 6.48 11.52
N TRP A 54 16.88 5.19 11.18
CA TRP A 54 16.14 4.14 11.87
C TRP A 54 16.67 3.99 13.31
N ARG A 55 17.99 4.02 13.50
CA ARG A 55 18.59 3.98 14.85
C ARG A 55 18.15 5.16 15.71
N ILE A 56 18.14 6.38 15.16
CA ILE A 56 17.60 7.57 15.86
C ILE A 56 16.15 7.35 16.31
N TYR A 57 15.32 6.73 15.46
CA TYR A 57 13.94 6.40 15.82
C TYR A 57 13.87 5.40 16.99
N ILE A 58 14.67 4.32 16.94
CA ILE A 58 14.72 3.28 17.97
C ILE A 58 15.27 3.84 19.30
N ASP A 59 16.34 4.63 19.26
CA ASP A 59 16.92 5.25 20.45
C ASP A 59 15.93 6.22 21.12
N GLY A 60 15.17 6.95 20.31
CA GLY A 60 14.10 7.82 20.80
C GLY A 60 12.95 7.06 21.47
N LEU A 61 12.64 5.83 21.02
CA LEU A 61 11.61 4.99 21.66
C LEU A 61 11.98 4.62 23.09
N SER A 62 13.25 4.32 23.35
CA SER A 62 13.72 3.92 24.69
C SER A 62 13.56 5.04 25.73
N ASN A 63 13.52 6.30 25.28
CA ASN A 63 13.38 7.47 26.13
C ASN A 63 11.97 8.09 26.11
N ALA A 64 11.06 7.55 25.29
CA ALA A 64 9.73 8.11 25.10
C ALA A 64 8.75 7.65 26.19
N ALA A 65 8.04 8.60 26.81
CA ALA A 65 6.94 8.29 27.72
C ALA A 65 5.75 7.62 27.01
N ASP A 66 5.45 8.06 25.78
CA ASP A 66 4.48 7.42 24.89
C ASP A 66 5.18 7.06 23.55
N PRO A 67 5.50 5.77 23.33
CA PRO A 67 6.10 5.28 22.09
C PRO A 67 5.28 5.54 20.82
N VAL A 68 3.95 5.58 20.94
CA VAL A 68 3.03 5.84 19.82
C VAL A 68 3.06 7.32 19.45
N ASP A 69 3.01 8.20 20.44
CA ASP A 69 3.17 9.64 20.22
C ASP A 69 4.54 9.97 19.61
N TRP A 70 5.61 9.37 20.13
CA TRP A 70 6.94 9.50 19.54
C TRP A 70 6.96 9.09 18.07
N SER A 71 6.36 7.93 17.74
CA SER A 71 6.30 7.44 16.36
C SER A 71 5.54 8.40 15.43
N GLY A 72 4.43 8.98 15.91
CA GLY A 72 3.66 9.99 15.19
C GLY A 72 4.47 11.27 14.95
N ARG A 73 5.11 11.82 15.98
CA ARG A 73 5.96 13.01 15.86
C ARG A 73 7.18 12.78 14.98
N PHE A 74 7.82 11.62 15.11
CA PHE A 74 8.95 11.24 14.28
C PHE A 74 8.55 11.23 12.80
N TYR A 75 7.41 10.60 12.47
CA TYR A 75 6.84 10.64 11.11
C TYR A 75 6.56 12.06 10.62
N LEU A 76 5.91 12.90 11.43
CA LEU A 76 5.54 14.26 11.03
C LEU A 76 6.77 15.13 10.75
N ALA A 77 7.88 14.90 11.45
CA ALA A 77 9.15 15.58 11.24
C ALA A 77 9.90 15.11 9.98
N ARG A 78 9.47 14.03 9.31
CA ARG A 78 10.12 13.54 8.08
C ARG A 78 9.70 14.37 6.87
N PRO A 79 10.62 14.62 5.92
CA PRO A 79 10.26 15.17 4.63
C PRO A 79 9.38 14.19 3.85
N ASP A 80 8.51 14.72 3.01
CA ASP A 80 7.73 13.92 2.08
C ASP A 80 8.68 13.31 1.04
N VAL A 81 8.67 11.98 0.93
CA VAL A 81 9.47 11.26 -0.08
C VAL A 81 8.53 10.73 -1.17
N PRO A 82 8.66 11.17 -2.43
CA PRO A 82 7.84 10.66 -3.52
C PRO A 82 8.14 9.16 -3.74
N PRO A 83 7.18 8.38 -4.28
CA PRO A 83 7.46 7.01 -4.68
C PRO A 83 8.63 6.98 -5.67
N PRO A 84 9.64 6.10 -5.47
CA PRO A 84 10.73 5.98 -6.41
C PRO A 84 10.19 5.59 -7.79
N SER A 85 10.80 6.16 -8.83
CA SER A 85 10.57 5.77 -10.23
C SER A 85 9.15 6.01 -10.76
N LEU A 86 8.39 6.92 -10.16
CA LEU A 86 7.11 7.39 -10.69
C LEU A 86 7.32 8.00 -12.10
N ILE A 87 6.56 7.56 -13.09
CA ILE A 87 6.66 8.07 -14.47
C ILE A 87 5.59 9.12 -14.72
N ALA A 88 4.31 8.78 -14.48
CA ALA A 88 3.20 9.69 -14.72
C ALA A 88 1.98 9.33 -13.85
N ALA A 89 1.07 10.30 -13.69
CA ALA A 89 -0.18 10.17 -12.95
C ALA A 89 -1.36 10.74 -13.76
N PHE A 90 -2.53 10.11 -13.63
CA PHE A 90 -3.77 10.38 -14.34
C PHE A 90 -4.93 10.21 -13.35
N GLY A 91 -5.38 11.33 -12.75
CA GLY A 91 -6.42 11.32 -11.73
C GLY A 91 -6.06 10.45 -10.52
N CYS A 92 -6.82 9.38 -10.27
CA CYS A 92 -6.58 8.46 -9.16
C CYS A 92 -5.54 7.38 -9.47
N PHE A 93 -5.09 7.26 -10.73
CA PHE A 93 -4.12 6.25 -11.16
C PHE A 93 -2.76 6.85 -11.45
N SER A 94 -1.71 6.08 -11.21
CA SER A 94 -0.37 6.42 -11.66
C SER A 94 0.42 5.16 -11.94
N TYR A 95 1.57 5.28 -12.61
CA TYR A 95 2.46 4.15 -12.81
C TYR A 95 3.92 4.51 -12.62
N SER A 96 4.69 3.54 -12.16
CA SER A 96 6.14 3.64 -11.98
C SER A 96 6.86 2.60 -12.82
N ASN A 97 8.12 2.87 -13.15
CA ASN A 97 9.01 1.82 -13.66
C ASN A 97 9.18 0.74 -12.57
N ALA A 98 8.96 -0.52 -12.90
CA ALA A 98 9.14 -1.64 -11.99
C ALA A 98 10.40 -2.47 -12.28
N GLY A 99 11.22 -2.04 -13.25
CA GLY A 99 12.34 -2.82 -13.78
C GLY A 99 11.85 -4.01 -14.61
N ASN A 100 12.78 -4.77 -15.18
CA ASN A 100 12.51 -6.04 -15.87
C ASN A 100 11.29 -5.96 -16.80
N ASP A 101 11.32 -5.08 -17.81
CA ASP A 101 10.24 -4.89 -18.79
C ASP A 101 8.83 -4.57 -18.22
N ALA A 102 8.73 -4.13 -16.97
CA ALA A 102 7.44 -3.95 -16.31
C ALA A 102 7.17 -2.51 -15.84
N ILE A 103 5.90 -2.12 -15.92
CA ILE A 103 5.35 -1.01 -15.16
C ILE A 103 4.57 -1.51 -13.96
N ARG A 104 4.46 -0.70 -12.91
CA ARG A 104 3.56 -0.97 -11.78
C ARG A 104 2.50 0.11 -11.67
N LEU A 105 1.24 -0.32 -11.68
CA LEU A 105 0.09 0.55 -11.44
C LEU A 105 -0.06 0.84 -9.94
N HIS A 106 -0.41 2.08 -9.64
CA HIS A 106 -0.75 2.56 -8.32
C HIS A 106 -2.13 3.21 -8.36
N PHE A 107 -2.83 3.15 -7.24
CA PHE A 107 -4.09 3.85 -7.03
C PHE A 107 -4.01 4.66 -5.75
N ALA A 108 -4.41 5.93 -5.83
CA ALA A 108 -4.58 6.80 -4.68
C ALA A 108 -5.90 7.56 -4.83
N ASN A 109 -6.63 7.73 -3.73
CA ASN A 109 -7.81 8.58 -3.76
C ASN A 109 -7.38 10.05 -3.81
N THR A 110 -7.33 10.60 -5.01
CA THR A 110 -7.12 12.05 -5.28
C THR A 110 -8.43 12.76 -5.60
N ASP A 111 -9.55 12.02 -5.58
CA ASP A 111 -10.87 12.54 -5.87
C ASP A 111 -11.32 13.48 -4.74
N SER A 112 -11.69 14.71 -5.12
CA SER A 112 -12.15 15.73 -4.17
C SER A 112 -13.62 15.57 -3.78
N ARG A 113 -14.36 14.67 -4.45
CA ARG A 113 -15.80 14.49 -4.18
C ARG A 113 -16.07 13.71 -2.89
N ASP A 114 -17.25 13.96 -2.31
CA ASP A 114 -17.77 13.31 -1.10
C ASP A 114 -18.36 11.91 -1.34
N CYS A 115 -17.79 11.17 -2.29
CA CYS A 115 -18.15 9.78 -2.54
C CYS A 115 -16.90 8.92 -2.71
N SER A 116 -17.08 7.60 -2.62
CA SER A 116 -15.99 6.67 -2.88
C SER A 116 -15.48 6.83 -4.31
N PRO A 117 -14.15 6.88 -4.55
CA PRO A 117 -13.60 6.96 -5.90
C PRO A 117 -13.89 5.70 -6.74
N LEU A 118 -14.37 4.63 -6.09
CA LEU A 118 -14.80 3.36 -6.69
C LEU A 118 -16.32 3.17 -6.63
N SER A 119 -17.09 4.23 -6.37
CA SER A 119 -18.55 4.17 -6.45
C SER A 119 -19.02 4.04 -7.90
N ARG A 120 -20.29 3.66 -8.07
CA ARG A 120 -20.89 3.49 -9.40
C ARG A 120 -20.84 4.78 -10.22
N GLU A 121 -20.99 5.93 -9.57
CA GLU A 121 -20.97 7.26 -10.19
C GLU A 121 -19.57 7.65 -10.68
N ARG A 122 -18.51 7.08 -10.10
CA ARG A 122 -17.11 7.41 -10.42
C ARG A 122 -16.44 6.41 -11.34
N ILE A 123 -17.03 5.22 -11.53
CA ILE A 123 -16.38 4.13 -12.29
C ILE A 123 -16.07 4.50 -13.74
N GLY A 124 -16.93 5.31 -14.37
CA GLY A 124 -16.71 5.82 -15.74
C GLY A 124 -15.48 6.74 -15.81
N GLU A 125 -15.32 7.62 -14.84
CA GLU A 125 -14.13 8.50 -14.75
C GLU A 125 -12.86 7.70 -14.47
N ARG A 126 -12.91 6.70 -13.58
CA ARG A 126 -11.78 5.79 -13.33
C ARG A 126 -11.36 5.03 -14.58
N ARG A 127 -12.31 4.60 -15.42
CA ARG A 127 -12.02 3.99 -16.74
C ARG A 127 -11.39 4.99 -17.70
N GLY A 128 -11.88 6.23 -17.73
CA GLY A 128 -11.28 7.31 -18.53
C GLY A 128 -9.83 7.61 -18.13
N GLU A 129 -9.54 7.65 -16.83
CA GLU A 129 -8.18 7.83 -16.30
C GLU A 129 -7.24 6.69 -16.72
N LEU A 130 -7.70 5.44 -16.61
CA LEU A 130 -6.93 4.27 -17.06
C LEU A 130 -6.73 4.27 -18.57
N ARG A 131 -7.72 4.68 -19.37
CA ARG A 131 -7.57 4.83 -20.81
C ARG A 131 -6.44 5.79 -21.15
N THR A 132 -6.47 7.00 -20.59
CA THR A 132 -5.43 8.02 -20.80
C THR A 132 -4.06 7.52 -20.33
N LEU A 133 -4.01 6.80 -19.21
CA LEU A 133 -2.79 6.18 -18.72
C LEU A 133 -2.20 5.21 -19.74
N PHE A 134 -3.00 4.29 -20.28
CA PHE A 134 -2.52 3.29 -21.23
C PHE A 134 -2.19 3.89 -22.61
N ASP A 135 -2.92 4.90 -23.08
CA ASP A 135 -2.54 5.65 -24.28
C ASP A 135 -1.16 6.31 -24.10
N HIS A 136 -0.85 6.84 -22.91
CA HIS A 136 0.49 7.36 -22.60
C HIS A 136 1.54 6.25 -22.53
N VAL A 137 1.22 5.09 -21.95
CA VAL A 137 2.15 3.96 -21.92
C VAL A 137 2.48 3.48 -23.33
N ASP A 138 1.50 3.42 -24.23
CA ASP A 138 1.70 3.06 -25.63
C ASP A 138 2.59 4.08 -26.35
N TYR A 139 2.36 5.37 -26.15
CA TYR A 139 3.26 6.41 -26.64
C TYR A 139 4.69 6.22 -26.11
N THR A 140 4.84 5.91 -24.82
CA THR A 140 6.16 5.66 -24.21
C THR A 140 6.84 4.44 -24.84
N ARG A 141 6.08 3.37 -25.12
CA ARG A 141 6.58 2.14 -25.76
C ARG A 141 7.13 2.37 -27.17
N GLN A 142 6.66 3.39 -27.88
CA GLN A 142 7.20 3.76 -29.20
C GLN A 142 8.65 4.25 -29.12
N THR A 143 9.04 4.85 -27.99
CA THR A 143 10.41 5.36 -27.77
C THR A 143 11.23 4.44 -26.85
N GLN A 144 10.58 3.61 -26.05
CA GLN A 144 11.18 2.64 -25.12
C GLN A 144 10.44 1.29 -25.21
N PRO A 145 10.73 0.46 -26.21
CA PRO A 145 9.97 -0.76 -26.50
C PRO A 145 10.15 -1.90 -25.49
N ALA A 146 10.86 -1.64 -24.39
CA ALA A 146 11.12 -2.62 -23.36
C ALA A 146 9.90 -2.93 -22.48
N ILE A 147 8.82 -2.15 -22.46
CA ILE A 147 7.66 -2.42 -21.58
C ILE A 147 6.78 -3.54 -22.17
N LYS A 148 6.70 -4.65 -21.44
CA LYS A 148 5.94 -5.86 -21.80
C LYS A 148 4.93 -6.28 -20.74
N ARG A 149 5.07 -5.81 -19.51
CA ARG A 149 4.27 -6.29 -18.38
C ARG A 149 3.67 -5.16 -17.56
N VAL A 150 2.51 -5.46 -16.99
CA VAL A 150 1.81 -4.60 -16.04
C VAL A 150 1.72 -5.34 -14.72
N LEU A 151 2.16 -4.68 -13.66
CA LEU A 151 2.11 -5.20 -12.30
C LEU A 151 1.16 -4.35 -11.45
N GLY A 152 0.59 -4.97 -10.43
CA GLY A 152 -0.20 -4.29 -9.41
C GLY A 152 -0.03 -4.96 -8.05
N ALA A 153 -0.18 -4.19 -6.98
CA ALA A 153 -0.21 -4.72 -5.62
C ALA A 153 -1.15 -3.89 -4.75
N SER A 154 -2.29 -4.47 -4.35
CA SER A 154 -3.30 -3.76 -3.55
C SER A 154 -4.25 -4.71 -2.85
N TRP A 155 -4.79 -4.29 -1.71
CA TRP A 155 -5.97 -4.92 -1.12
C TRP A 155 -7.25 -4.64 -1.92
N LEU A 156 -7.27 -3.59 -2.75
CA LEU A 156 -8.44 -3.21 -3.55
C LEU A 156 -8.84 -4.28 -4.57
N TYR A 157 -7.93 -5.17 -4.96
CA TYR A 157 -8.26 -6.32 -5.82
C TYR A 157 -9.25 -7.30 -5.20
N ASN A 158 -9.57 -7.19 -3.90
CA ASN A 158 -10.67 -7.92 -3.27
C ASN A 158 -12.06 -7.31 -3.58
N LEU A 159 -12.11 -6.07 -4.09
CA LEU A 159 -13.35 -5.34 -4.32
C LEU A 159 -13.87 -5.51 -5.76
N PRO A 160 -15.14 -5.90 -5.97
CA PRO A 160 -15.70 -6.05 -7.31
C PRO A 160 -15.58 -4.78 -8.17
N ALA A 161 -15.82 -3.61 -7.57
CA ALA A 161 -15.73 -2.33 -8.28
C ALA A 161 -14.31 -1.98 -8.75
N TYR A 162 -13.27 -2.40 -8.02
CA TYR A 162 -11.90 -2.19 -8.47
C TYR A 162 -11.52 -3.19 -9.57
N ARG A 163 -11.93 -4.46 -9.42
CA ARG A 163 -11.67 -5.52 -10.40
C ARG A 163 -12.31 -5.22 -11.76
N SER A 164 -13.49 -4.61 -11.77
CA SER A 164 -14.21 -4.26 -13.01
C SER A 164 -13.51 -3.19 -13.85
N LEU A 165 -12.47 -2.54 -13.33
CA LEU A 165 -11.66 -1.56 -14.06
C LEU A 165 -10.60 -2.20 -14.96
N PHE A 166 -10.35 -3.50 -14.84
CA PHE A 166 -9.25 -4.17 -15.53
C PHE A 166 -9.74 -5.37 -16.37
N PRO A 167 -8.95 -5.83 -17.35
CA PRO A 167 -9.21 -7.08 -18.06
C PRO A 167 -9.36 -8.26 -17.07
N SER A 168 -10.32 -9.16 -17.30
CA SER A 168 -10.54 -10.31 -16.41
C SER A 168 -9.29 -11.19 -16.33
N SER A 169 -8.62 -11.40 -17.45
CA SER A 169 -7.36 -12.16 -17.56
C SER A 169 -6.22 -11.55 -16.73
N TYR A 170 -6.17 -10.22 -16.57
CA TYR A 170 -5.23 -9.56 -15.67
C TYR A 170 -5.58 -9.87 -14.20
N ILE A 171 -6.86 -9.80 -13.84
CA ILE A 171 -7.34 -10.08 -12.48
C ILE A 171 -7.17 -11.56 -12.10
N GLU A 172 -7.30 -12.49 -13.04
CA GLU A 172 -7.10 -13.92 -12.84
C GLU A 172 -5.65 -14.27 -12.44
N THR A 173 -4.68 -13.39 -12.72
CA THR A 173 -3.29 -13.56 -12.26
C THR A 173 -3.10 -13.26 -10.77
N ALA A 174 -4.14 -12.80 -10.08
CA ALA A 174 -4.04 -12.40 -8.68
C ALA A 174 -3.49 -13.52 -7.78
N ARG A 175 -2.40 -13.21 -7.07
CA ARG A 175 -1.78 -14.06 -6.05
C ARG A 175 -1.71 -13.30 -4.73
N GLU A 176 -1.90 -14.01 -3.62
CA GLU A 176 -1.72 -13.41 -2.29
C GLU A 176 -0.25 -13.04 -2.07
N LEU A 177 -0.03 -11.79 -1.66
CA LEU A 177 1.25 -11.36 -1.11
C LEU A 177 1.25 -11.71 0.38
N SER A 178 1.57 -12.96 0.70
CA SER A 178 1.78 -13.36 2.09
C SER A 178 2.90 -12.51 2.71
N SER A 179 2.76 -12.21 4.00
CA SER A 179 3.79 -11.59 4.87
C SER A 179 4.37 -10.22 4.50
N ARG A 180 3.75 -9.44 3.60
CA ARG A 180 4.21 -8.07 3.26
C ARG A 180 3.68 -6.97 4.20
N PHE A 181 3.75 -7.22 5.50
CA PHE A 181 3.38 -6.25 6.54
C PHE A 181 4.18 -4.95 6.46
N GLN A 182 5.35 -4.98 5.83
CA GLN A 182 6.15 -3.77 5.64
C GLN A 182 5.56 -2.77 4.65
N ASN A 183 4.50 -3.11 3.90
CA ASN A 183 4.00 -2.31 2.78
C ASN A 183 2.57 -1.80 2.97
N MET A 184 2.26 -0.67 2.34
CA MET A 184 0.93 -0.05 2.37
C MET A 184 -0.24 -0.90 1.87
N PRO A 185 -0.10 -1.89 0.95
CA PRO A 185 -1.24 -2.69 0.50
C PRO A 185 -2.00 -3.40 1.63
N LEU A 186 -1.37 -3.73 2.77
CA LEU A 186 -2.12 -4.26 3.91
C LEU A 186 -2.68 -3.13 4.78
N TRP A 187 -1.91 -2.09 5.05
CA TRP A 187 -2.31 -1.05 6.00
C TRP A 187 -3.30 -0.02 5.46
N GLY A 188 -3.30 0.22 4.15
CA GLY A 188 -4.19 1.20 3.52
C GLY A 188 -5.68 0.92 3.72
N GLN A 189 -6.04 -0.34 4.02
CA GLN A 189 -7.42 -0.73 4.32
C GLN A 189 -7.93 -0.20 5.67
N PHE A 190 -7.09 0.35 6.52
CA PHE A 190 -7.56 0.98 7.77
C PHE A 190 -7.90 2.44 7.58
N LEU A 191 -7.51 3.05 6.47
CA LEU A 191 -7.55 4.49 6.30
C LEU A 191 -8.80 4.97 5.58
N ASP A 192 -9.28 6.14 5.97
CA ASP A 192 -10.16 6.98 5.17
C ASP A 192 -9.36 7.88 4.22
N ARG A 193 -10.06 8.71 3.44
CA ARG A 193 -9.43 9.66 2.50
C ARG A 193 -8.61 10.77 3.17
N HIS A 194 -8.81 11.00 4.47
CA HIS A 194 -8.12 12.02 5.25
C HIS A 194 -6.91 11.45 6.00
N GLY A 195 -6.64 10.13 5.86
CA GLY A 195 -5.56 9.47 6.56
C GLY A 195 -5.89 9.09 8.00
N ASN A 196 -7.19 9.12 8.38
CA ASN A 196 -7.65 8.65 9.68
C ASN A 196 -7.97 7.16 9.65
N VAL A 197 -7.81 6.50 10.80
CA VAL A 197 -8.21 5.10 10.94
C VAL A 197 -9.72 4.98 11.08
N ARG A 198 -10.32 4.11 10.26
CA ARG A 198 -11.73 3.73 10.32
C ARG A 198 -12.01 2.93 11.60
N PRO A 199 -12.89 3.41 12.50
CA PRO A 199 -13.08 2.81 13.83
C PRO A 199 -13.55 1.35 13.80
N ASP A 200 -14.47 1.01 12.90
CA ASP A 200 -15.02 -0.33 12.72
C ASP A 200 -13.94 -1.33 12.24
N MET A 201 -13.11 -0.90 11.30
CA MET A 201 -12.00 -1.69 10.78
C MET A 201 -10.93 -1.93 11.85
N ARG A 202 -10.62 -0.89 12.65
CA ARG A 202 -9.72 -1.00 13.81
C ARG A 202 -10.24 -2.02 14.81
N ALA A 203 -11.50 -1.90 15.24
CA ALA A 203 -12.07 -2.77 16.25
C ALA A 203 -11.98 -4.26 15.85
N ARG A 204 -12.39 -4.59 14.62
CA ARG A 204 -12.32 -5.95 14.08
C ARG A 204 -10.89 -6.48 13.99
N PHE A 205 -9.95 -5.64 13.58
CA PHE A 205 -8.54 -6.03 13.52
C PHE A 205 -7.97 -6.35 14.90
N LEU A 206 -8.23 -5.50 15.90
CA LEU A 206 -7.72 -5.69 17.26
C LEU A 206 -8.35 -6.91 17.94
N GLU A 207 -9.63 -7.17 17.70
CA GLU A 207 -10.29 -8.40 18.16
C GLU A 207 -9.60 -9.65 17.60
N ARG A 208 -9.32 -9.68 16.29
CA ARG A 208 -8.62 -10.81 15.65
C ARG A 208 -7.19 -10.94 16.13
N LEU A 209 -6.49 -9.81 16.31
CA LEU A 209 -5.12 -9.75 16.79
C LEU A 209 -4.98 -10.32 18.21
N ALA A 210 -5.94 -10.01 19.09
CA ALA A 210 -5.94 -10.49 20.46
C ALA A 210 -5.98 -12.02 20.57
N ARG A 211 -6.57 -12.69 19.56
CA ARG A 211 -6.69 -14.15 19.46
C ARG A 211 -5.48 -14.84 18.84
N GLN A 212 -4.53 -14.09 18.28
CA GLN A 212 -3.38 -14.70 17.60
C GLN A 212 -2.38 -15.27 18.61
N THR A 213 -1.95 -16.50 18.34
CA THR A 213 -0.91 -17.22 19.08
C THR A 213 0.26 -17.66 18.19
N SER A 214 0.17 -17.46 16.87
CA SER A 214 1.17 -17.89 15.89
C SER A 214 1.40 -16.83 14.82
N LEU A 215 2.65 -16.73 14.33
CA LEU A 215 3.03 -15.85 13.23
C LEU A 215 2.34 -16.21 11.91
N HIS A 216 2.03 -17.49 11.70
CA HIS A 216 1.45 -17.98 10.45
C HIS A 216 0.06 -17.40 10.19
N GLU A 217 -0.66 -17.03 11.25
CA GLU A 217 -2.05 -16.59 11.18
C GLU A 217 -2.22 -15.06 11.20
N LEU A 218 -1.14 -14.30 11.38
CA LEU A 218 -1.19 -12.84 11.49
C LEU A 218 -1.85 -12.14 10.30
N ALA A 219 -1.67 -12.69 9.08
CA ALA A 219 -2.32 -12.14 7.89
C ALA A 219 -3.86 -12.22 7.95
N GLN A 220 -4.42 -13.13 8.77
CA GLN A 220 -5.86 -13.27 9.00
C GLN A 220 -6.46 -12.13 9.84
N CYS A 221 -5.62 -11.36 10.56
CA CYS A 221 -6.09 -10.17 11.27
C CYS A 221 -6.64 -9.11 10.30
N PHE A 222 -6.10 -9.05 9.08
CA PHE A 222 -6.48 -8.08 8.08
C PHE A 222 -7.81 -8.48 7.41
N PRO A 223 -8.79 -7.56 7.31
CA PRO A 223 -10.06 -7.83 6.63
C PRO A 223 -9.90 -8.31 5.18
N TRP A 224 -8.95 -7.74 4.45
CA TRP A 224 -8.62 -8.12 3.07
C TRP A 224 -7.15 -8.45 2.91
N ARG A 225 -6.87 -9.38 1.99
CA ARG A 225 -5.51 -9.79 1.62
C ARG A 225 -4.89 -8.79 0.66
N ALA A 226 -3.59 -8.55 0.80
CA ALA A 226 -2.86 -7.87 -0.26
C ALA A 226 -2.69 -8.84 -1.43
N LEU A 227 -3.15 -8.46 -2.61
CA LEU A 227 -3.01 -9.27 -3.82
C LEU A 227 -2.04 -8.59 -4.77
N ALA A 228 -1.19 -9.39 -5.42
CA ALA A 228 -0.38 -8.98 -6.57
C ALA A 228 -0.95 -9.55 -7.85
N VAL A 229 -0.91 -8.77 -8.90
CA VAL A 229 -1.27 -9.15 -10.27
C VAL A 229 -0.10 -8.85 -11.18
N ASP A 230 0.04 -9.65 -12.22
CA ASP A 230 1.20 -9.65 -13.10
C ASP A 230 0.82 -10.28 -14.43
N ALA A 231 0.72 -9.47 -15.47
CA ALA A 231 0.37 -9.98 -16.79
C ALA A 231 1.01 -9.17 -17.92
N SER A 232 0.91 -9.73 -19.13
CA SER A 232 1.30 -9.06 -20.36
C SER A 232 0.52 -7.76 -20.55
N ILE A 233 1.22 -6.72 -20.99
CA ILE A 233 0.61 -5.44 -21.35
C ILE A 233 -0.37 -5.57 -22.52
N ALA A 234 -0.20 -6.57 -23.38
CA ALA A 234 -1.07 -6.81 -24.53
C ALA A 234 -2.54 -7.07 -24.12
N LEU A 235 -2.79 -7.49 -22.87
CA LEU A 235 -4.16 -7.66 -22.36
C LEU A 235 -4.92 -6.33 -22.24
N PHE A 236 -4.21 -5.21 -22.24
CA PHE A 236 -4.79 -3.87 -22.12
C PHE A 236 -4.98 -3.20 -23.48
N ASP A 237 -4.40 -3.75 -24.55
CA ASP A 237 -4.52 -3.21 -25.90
C ASP A 237 -5.99 -3.20 -26.33
N GLY A 238 -6.53 -2.00 -26.61
CA GLY A 238 -7.93 -1.82 -27.01
C GLY A 238 -8.98 -2.05 -25.90
N PHE A 239 -8.62 -2.57 -24.72
CA PHE A 239 -9.56 -2.88 -23.63
C PHE A 239 -10.39 -1.65 -23.20
N TYR A 240 -9.76 -0.48 -23.11
CA TYR A 240 -10.43 0.76 -22.70
C TYR A 240 -11.08 1.53 -23.86
N ARG A 241 -10.98 1.04 -25.10
CA ARG A 241 -11.64 1.64 -26.29
C ARG A 241 -12.98 0.99 -26.60
N ALA A 242 -13.25 -0.19 -26.05
CA ALA A 242 -14.45 -1.00 -26.31
C ALA A 242 -15.67 -0.63 -25.44
N HIS A 243 -15.58 0.42 -24.63
CA HIS A 243 -16.61 0.88 -23.67
C HIS A 243 -16.60 2.40 -23.55
#